data_AF-A0AAW9GPG9-F1
#
_entry.id   AF-A0AAW9GPG9-F1
#
_cell.length_a   1.000
_cell.length_b   1.000
_cell.length_c   1.000
_cell.angle_alpha   90.00
_cell.angle_beta   90.00
_cell.angle_gamma   90.00
#
_symmetry.space_group_name_H-M   'P 1'
#
loop_
_entity.id
_entity.type
_entity.pdbx_description
1 polymer ?
#
loop_
_entity_poly.entity_id
_entity_poly.type
_entity_poly.pdbx_seq_one_letter_code
_entity_poly.pdbx_strand_id
1 'polypeptide(L)'
;MPPSATETIAAIATAPGAGGVGVVRVSGPAAAAIAEGLGLGTLVPRSARYARFRDAHGEIVDDGIALWFPAPRSFTGEDVLELQAHGSPVLLRHLVARCCELGARPARPGEFSERAFLNRKLDLAQAEAIADLIAAGDLRAARAARRSLDGVFSRRVDDLAEQLIRLRIHIEAAIDFADEALDTLGGAQVRAGLAQARTDLTQLRADAERGRRLRDGLHAVLVGPPNAGKSSLLNALAGSDRAIVTDIAGTTRDTLHETVRLDGVELTLVDTAGLREGGDAIEREGMRRARQELQRADLALIVLDAREAEAGRAAIADAIADVPQRLWIHNKSDLLAAVPAASAERVYVSAATGSGLEQLHAQLRVIAGAAAGEGSDGEFSARARHVDALQRAATHADAAAVELQHERLELAAEELRLAHAALGEIVGTLSADDLLGRIFSSFCIGK
;
A
#
# COMPACT_ATOMS: atom_id res chain seq x y z
N MET A 1 14.28 -30.57 2.95
CA MET A 1 15.62 -30.37 3.55
C MET A 1 15.41 -30.00 5.01
N PRO A 2 16.29 -30.38 5.96
CA PRO A 2 16.25 -29.79 7.29
C PRO A 2 16.33 -28.27 7.14
N PRO A 3 15.65 -27.46 7.98
CA PRO A 3 15.74 -26.01 7.87
C PRO A 3 17.22 -25.64 7.95
N SER A 4 17.74 -25.00 6.90
CA SER A 4 19.08 -24.39 6.95
C SER A 4 19.12 -23.53 8.21
N ALA A 5 20.12 -23.73 9.07
CA ALA A 5 20.25 -22.98 10.31
C ALA A 5 20.03 -21.49 10.02
N THR A 6 19.00 -20.90 10.63
CA THR A 6 18.57 -19.53 10.35
C THR A 6 19.72 -18.59 10.65
N GLU A 7 20.24 -17.90 9.62
CA GLU A 7 21.34 -16.95 9.78
C GLU A 7 20.89 -15.75 10.62
N THR A 8 21.82 -15.15 11.38
CA THR A 8 21.54 -13.93 12.14
C THR A 8 21.72 -12.71 11.24
N ILE A 9 20.79 -11.77 11.30
CA ILE A 9 20.82 -10.54 10.48
C ILE A 9 20.99 -9.30 11.33
N ALA A 10 21.64 -8.29 10.76
CA ALA A 10 21.81 -6.97 11.38
C ALA A 10 21.51 -5.84 10.37
N ALA A 11 20.88 -4.77 10.84
CA ALA A 11 20.67 -3.55 10.05
C ALA A 11 20.38 -2.33 10.93
N ILE A 12 20.52 -1.14 10.35
CA ILE A 12 20.04 0.11 10.94
C ILE A 12 18.52 0.16 10.78
N ALA A 13 17.77 0.28 11.88
CA ALA A 13 16.30 0.29 11.91
C ALA A 13 15.69 1.70 11.93
N THR A 14 16.50 2.74 12.14
CA THR A 14 16.10 4.16 12.08
C THR A 14 16.25 4.74 10.68
N ALA A 15 15.53 5.84 10.41
CA ALA A 15 15.63 6.56 9.14
C ALA A 15 17.08 7.00 8.84
N PRO A 16 17.48 7.06 7.55
CA PRO A 16 18.79 7.54 7.17
C PRO A 16 18.94 9.04 7.51
N GLY A 17 20.16 9.45 7.88
CA GLY A 17 20.48 10.83 8.23
C GLY A 17 21.04 10.95 9.64
N ALA A 18 21.45 12.17 10.00
CA ALA A 18 21.90 12.46 11.35
C ALA A 18 20.69 12.68 12.28
N GLY A 19 20.73 12.10 13.47
CA GLY A 19 19.67 12.23 14.48
C GLY A 19 20.21 12.10 15.90
N GLY A 20 19.36 12.37 16.89
CA GLY A 20 19.73 12.23 18.31
C GLY A 20 20.03 10.77 18.69
N VAL A 21 19.23 9.83 18.18
CA VAL A 21 19.36 8.38 18.43
C VAL A 21 19.26 7.62 17.13
N GLY A 22 20.09 6.58 16.98
CA GLY A 22 20.01 5.59 15.92
C GLY A 22 19.92 4.19 16.50
N VAL A 23 19.16 3.31 15.84
CA VAL A 23 18.95 1.93 16.31
C VAL A 23 19.58 0.96 15.33
N VAL A 24 20.45 0.08 15.81
CA VAL A 24 20.90 -1.13 15.11
C VAL A 24 20.14 -2.31 15.68
N ARG A 25 19.43 -3.05 14.83
CA ARG A 25 18.66 -4.24 15.20
C ARG A 25 19.38 -5.49 14.69
N VAL A 26 19.45 -6.51 15.54
CA VAL A 26 19.99 -7.83 15.24
C VAL A 26 18.92 -8.88 15.54
N SER A 27 18.68 -9.84 14.64
CA SER A 27 17.70 -10.93 14.81
C SER A 27 18.29 -12.27 14.39
N GLY A 28 18.17 -13.28 15.23
CA GLY A 28 18.59 -14.66 14.92
C GLY A 28 19.36 -15.33 16.07
N PRO A 29 19.75 -16.60 15.89
CA PRO A 29 20.30 -17.44 16.96
C PRO A 29 21.65 -16.96 17.52
N ALA A 30 22.41 -16.15 16.78
CA ALA A 30 23.69 -15.60 17.24
C ALA A 30 23.54 -14.26 17.99
N ALA A 31 22.32 -13.73 18.15
CA ALA A 31 22.11 -12.40 18.75
C ALA A 31 22.68 -12.30 20.19
N ALA A 32 22.60 -13.36 20.98
CA ALA A 32 23.19 -13.41 22.32
C ALA A 32 24.74 -13.40 22.28
N ALA A 33 25.34 -14.20 21.39
CA ALA A 33 26.79 -14.23 21.22
C ALA A 33 27.35 -12.89 20.69
N ILE A 34 26.60 -12.22 19.80
CA ILE A 34 26.93 -10.86 19.34
C ILE A 34 26.87 -9.86 20.50
N ALA A 35 25.87 -9.96 21.38
CA ALA A 35 25.80 -9.11 22.58
C ALA A 35 27.03 -9.29 23.48
N GLU A 36 27.48 -10.52 23.69
CA GLU A 36 28.71 -10.81 24.44
C GLU A 36 29.95 -10.23 23.75
N GLY A 37 30.08 -10.41 22.44
CA GLY A 37 31.19 -9.89 21.62
C GLY A 37 31.27 -8.36 21.54
N LEU A 38 30.16 -7.66 21.81
CA LEU A 38 30.10 -6.20 21.96
C LEU A 38 30.42 -5.72 23.38
N GLY A 39 30.65 -6.64 24.32
CA GLY A 39 30.96 -6.32 25.72
C GLY A 39 29.72 -6.05 26.59
N LEU A 40 28.53 -6.50 26.17
CA LEU A 40 27.29 -6.24 26.90
C LEU A 40 27.08 -7.21 28.08
N GLY A 41 27.69 -8.40 28.05
CA GLY A 41 27.46 -9.47 29.02
C GLY A 41 25.99 -9.89 29.07
N THR A 42 25.52 -10.42 30.21
CA THR A 42 24.15 -10.93 30.34
C THR A 42 23.11 -9.81 30.34
N LEU A 43 22.22 -9.81 29.35
CA LEU A 43 21.12 -8.86 29.24
C LEU A 43 19.84 -9.39 29.88
N VAL A 44 19.12 -8.52 30.60
CA VAL A 44 17.80 -8.84 31.16
C VAL A 44 16.75 -8.61 30.07
N PRO A 45 15.87 -9.59 29.79
CA PRO A 45 14.81 -9.43 28.80
C PRO A 45 13.96 -8.18 29.02
N ARG A 46 13.78 -7.36 27.98
CA ARG A 46 12.96 -6.14 27.93
C ARG A 46 13.33 -5.09 28.99
N SER A 47 14.59 -5.06 29.41
CA SER A 47 15.12 -4.03 30.30
C SER A 47 16.14 -3.18 29.55
N ALA A 48 15.99 -1.86 29.64
CA ALA A 48 16.96 -0.92 29.09
C ALA A 48 18.23 -0.96 29.92
N ARG A 49 19.35 -1.31 29.28
CA ARG A 49 20.66 -1.35 29.93
C ARG A 49 21.59 -0.35 29.27
N TYR A 50 22.14 0.59 30.05
CA TYR A 50 23.26 1.40 29.59
C TYR A 50 24.47 0.51 29.29
N ALA A 51 25.10 0.71 28.14
CA ALA A 51 26.25 -0.05 27.71
C ALA A 51 27.21 0.77 26.85
N ARG A 52 28.48 0.35 26.86
CA ARG A 52 29.50 0.85 25.94
C ARG A 52 29.75 -0.20 24.88
N PHE A 53 29.45 0.11 23.63
CA PHE A 53 29.63 -0.81 22.52
C PHE A 53 31.10 -0.84 22.12
N ARG A 54 31.67 -2.03 21.93
CA ARG A 54 33.10 -2.21 21.66
C ARG A 54 33.38 -2.83 20.29
N ASP A 55 34.49 -2.43 19.70
CA ASP A 55 35.00 -2.99 18.45
C ASP A 55 35.80 -4.29 18.68
N ALA A 56 36.49 -4.78 17.64
CA ALA A 56 37.33 -5.98 17.71
C ALA A 56 38.59 -5.82 18.59
N HIS A 57 39.06 -4.58 18.78
CA HIS A 57 40.24 -4.25 19.59
C HIS A 57 39.87 -3.90 21.04
N GLY A 58 38.58 -3.85 21.35
CA GLY A 58 38.06 -3.48 22.67
C GLY A 58 37.93 -1.97 22.86
N GLU A 59 38.17 -1.16 21.83
CA GLU A 59 37.94 0.28 21.84
C GLU A 59 36.44 0.58 21.87
N ILE A 60 36.08 1.72 22.46
CA ILE A 60 34.68 2.13 22.56
C ILE A 60 34.26 2.74 21.23
N VAL A 61 33.27 2.13 20.59
CA VAL A 61 32.62 2.65 19.39
C VAL A 61 31.66 3.77 19.76
N ASP A 62 30.78 3.52 20.74
CA ASP A 62 29.81 4.47 21.23
C ASP A 62 29.25 4.05 22.60
N ASP A 63 28.64 5.01 23.31
CA ASP A 63 27.86 4.78 24.53
C ASP A 63 26.36 4.83 24.20
N GLY A 64 25.58 3.88 24.71
CA GLY A 64 24.17 3.78 24.38
C GLY A 64 23.35 2.87 25.28
N ILE A 65 22.19 2.44 24.77
CA ILE A 65 21.27 1.52 25.45
C ILE A 65 21.17 0.23 24.65
N ALA A 66 21.30 -0.91 25.34
CA ALA A 66 21.01 -2.23 24.78
C ALA A 66 19.64 -2.72 25.29
N LEU A 67 18.85 -3.31 24.40
CA LEU A 67 17.60 -4.00 24.71
C LEU A 67 17.64 -5.44 24.18
N TRP A 68 17.17 -6.37 25.00
CA TRP A 68 17.14 -7.80 24.66
C TRP A 68 15.71 -8.32 24.62
N PHE A 69 15.34 -9.01 23.54
CA PHE A 69 14.03 -9.61 23.34
C PHE A 69 14.21 -11.10 22.98
N PRO A 70 14.12 -12.01 23.97
CA PRO A 70 14.28 -13.44 23.70
C PRO A 70 13.07 -14.00 22.93
N ALA A 71 13.34 -14.99 22.08
CA ALA A 71 12.33 -15.80 21.42
C ALA A 71 11.37 -16.47 22.43
N PRO A 72 10.11 -16.75 22.05
CA PRO A 72 9.42 -16.36 20.80
C PRO A 72 8.83 -14.93 20.86
N ARG A 73 9.31 -14.14 21.82
CA ARG A 73 8.59 -13.03 22.43
C ARG A 73 9.19 -11.69 21.96
N SER A 74 9.50 -11.63 20.67
CA SER A 74 10.11 -10.52 19.94
C SER A 74 9.29 -10.17 18.69
N PHE A 75 9.73 -9.16 17.93
CA PHE A 75 9.10 -8.77 16.66
C PHE A 75 9.17 -9.89 15.61
N THR A 76 10.37 -10.44 15.36
CA THR A 76 10.58 -11.50 14.38
C THR A 76 10.15 -12.88 14.88
N GLY A 77 9.92 -13.05 16.18
CA GLY A 77 9.74 -14.36 16.80
C GLY A 77 11.06 -15.07 17.15
N GLU A 78 12.20 -14.51 16.77
CA GLU A 78 13.55 -14.99 17.11
C GLU A 78 14.13 -14.23 18.30
N ASP A 79 15.34 -14.55 18.70
CA ASP A 79 16.11 -13.70 19.60
C ASP A 79 16.47 -12.38 18.90
N VAL A 80 16.15 -11.25 19.53
CA VAL A 80 16.40 -9.91 18.99
C VAL A 80 17.18 -9.05 19.98
N LEU A 81 18.23 -8.41 19.49
CA LEU A 81 19.03 -7.40 20.18
C LEU A 81 18.83 -6.06 19.48
N GLU A 82 18.52 -5.01 20.25
CA GLU A 82 18.51 -3.63 19.75
C GLU A 82 19.58 -2.80 20.46
N LEU A 83 20.43 -2.14 19.67
CA LEU A 83 21.47 -1.23 20.12
C LEU A 83 21.04 0.20 19.77
N GLN A 84 20.73 0.99 20.78
CA GLN A 84 20.38 2.40 20.63
C GLN A 84 21.64 3.23 20.89
N ALA A 85 22.23 3.73 19.81
CA ALA A 85 23.44 4.54 19.79
C ALA A 85 23.11 6.00 19.43
N HIS A 86 24.09 6.88 19.45
CA HIS A 86 23.95 8.20 18.85
C HIS A 86 23.64 8.06 17.35
N GLY A 87 22.75 8.89 16.83
CA GLY A 87 22.27 8.82 15.44
C GLY A 87 23.27 9.31 14.40
N SER A 88 24.55 8.98 14.54
CA SER A 88 25.60 9.25 13.55
C SER A 88 25.64 8.12 12.50
N PRO A 89 25.41 8.42 11.20
CA PRO A 89 25.43 7.39 10.16
C PRO A 89 26.73 6.59 10.09
N VAL A 90 27.87 7.21 10.45
CA VAL A 90 29.18 6.53 10.46
C VAL A 90 29.25 5.53 11.61
N LEU A 91 28.82 5.92 12.81
CA LEU A 91 28.82 5.04 13.99
C LEU A 91 27.86 3.87 13.82
N LEU A 92 26.65 4.11 13.32
CA LEU A 92 25.66 3.06 13.09
C LEU A 92 26.14 2.03 12.05
N ARG A 93 26.80 2.48 10.97
CA ARG A 93 27.42 1.58 9.99
C ARG A 93 28.56 0.77 10.60
N HIS A 94 29.38 1.39 11.47
CA HIS A 94 30.44 0.70 12.18
C HIS A 94 29.88 -0.37 13.13
N LEU A 95 28.81 -0.08 13.87
CA LEU A 95 28.12 -1.06 14.71
C LEU A 95 27.55 -2.23 13.91
N VAL A 96 26.91 -1.96 12.76
CA VAL A 96 26.43 -3.04 11.87
C VAL A 96 27.60 -3.90 11.37
N ALA A 97 28.69 -3.28 10.92
CA ALA A 97 29.89 -4.01 10.49
C ALA A 97 30.44 -4.89 11.63
N ARG A 98 30.48 -4.36 12.85
CA ARG A 98 30.89 -5.11 14.03
C ARG A 98 29.98 -6.29 14.34
N CYS A 99 28.66 -6.12 14.24
CA CYS A 99 27.72 -7.25 14.35
C CYS A 99 27.97 -8.31 13.28
N CYS A 100 28.32 -7.90 12.05
CA CYS A 100 28.62 -8.84 10.96
C CYS A 100 29.91 -9.63 11.22
N GLU A 101 30.97 -8.98 11.72
CA GLU A 101 32.20 -9.66 12.16
C GLU A 101 31.93 -10.71 13.25
N LEU A 102 30.92 -10.47 14.09
CA LEU A 102 30.51 -11.36 15.18
C LEU A 102 29.52 -12.45 14.75
N GLY A 103 29.26 -12.60 13.44
CA GLY A 103 28.45 -13.70 12.90
C GLY A 103 27.06 -13.32 12.41
N ALA A 104 26.72 -12.03 12.34
CA ALA A 104 25.57 -11.58 11.56
C ALA A 104 25.91 -11.42 10.07
N ARG A 105 24.88 -11.30 9.24
CA ARG A 105 24.99 -10.72 7.89
C ARG A 105 24.10 -9.48 7.77
N PRO A 106 24.32 -8.61 6.77
CA PRO A 106 23.38 -7.54 6.48
C PRO A 106 21.98 -8.09 6.18
N ALA A 107 20.96 -7.45 6.76
CA ALA A 107 19.56 -7.77 6.44
C ALA A 107 19.19 -7.27 5.04
N ARG A 108 18.36 -8.04 4.33
CA ARG A 108 17.71 -7.58 3.09
C ARG A 108 16.58 -6.59 3.40
N PRO A 109 16.12 -5.79 2.43
CA PRO A 109 14.91 -4.98 2.59
C PRO A 109 13.72 -5.84 3.04
N GLY A 110 13.01 -5.41 4.09
CA GLY A 110 11.83 -6.10 4.63
C GLY A 110 12.08 -7.43 5.35
N GLU A 111 13.33 -7.86 5.53
CA GLU A 111 13.63 -9.21 6.04
C GLU A 111 13.18 -9.44 7.49
N PHE A 112 13.13 -8.41 8.36
CA PHE A 112 12.65 -8.65 9.74
C PHE A 112 11.13 -8.90 9.74
N SER A 113 10.38 -8.18 8.91
CA SER A 113 8.95 -8.39 8.72
C SER A 113 8.65 -9.72 8.01
N GLU A 114 9.48 -10.11 7.04
CA GLU A 114 9.43 -11.43 6.39
C GLU A 114 9.59 -12.55 7.43
N ARG A 115 10.58 -12.43 8.32
CA ARG A 115 10.78 -13.40 9.41
C ARG A 115 9.63 -13.41 10.42
N ALA A 116 9.08 -12.25 10.76
CA ALA A 116 7.89 -12.16 11.61
C ALA A 116 6.71 -12.93 10.99
N PHE A 117 6.49 -12.79 9.69
CA PHE A 117 5.49 -13.55 8.93
C PHE A 117 5.78 -15.06 8.95
N LEU A 118 7.00 -15.48 8.59
CA LEU A 118 7.40 -16.89 8.57
C LEU A 118 7.28 -17.57 9.96
N ASN A 119 7.54 -16.82 11.03
CA ASN A 119 7.38 -17.26 12.41
C ASN A 119 5.96 -17.07 12.96
N ARG A 120 4.97 -16.79 12.10
CA ARG A 120 3.54 -16.64 12.44
C ARG A 120 3.27 -15.59 13.51
N LYS A 121 4.12 -14.56 13.59
CA LYS A 121 3.89 -13.38 14.44
C LYS A 121 2.87 -12.43 13.82
N LEU A 122 2.80 -12.43 12.49
CA LEU A 122 1.95 -11.62 11.65
C LEU A 122 1.50 -12.48 10.47
N ASP A 123 0.32 -12.18 9.92
CA ASP A 123 -0.04 -12.61 8.57
C ASP A 123 0.51 -11.65 7.49
N LEU A 124 0.31 -11.99 6.22
CA LEU A 124 0.86 -11.21 5.11
C LEU A 124 0.23 -9.80 5.01
N ALA A 125 -1.06 -9.66 5.29
CA ALA A 125 -1.75 -8.37 5.25
C ALA A 125 -1.30 -7.46 6.40
N GLN A 126 -1.06 -8.03 7.59
CA GLN A 126 -0.49 -7.32 8.74
C GLN A 126 0.95 -6.86 8.47
N ALA A 127 1.77 -7.71 7.84
CA ALA A 127 3.13 -7.34 7.45
C ALA A 127 3.14 -6.14 6.48
N GLU A 128 2.24 -6.14 5.49
CA GLU A 128 2.04 -5.00 4.59
C GLU A 128 1.54 -3.73 5.28
N ALA A 129 0.67 -3.88 6.28
CA ALA A 129 0.17 -2.77 7.06
C ALA A 129 1.26 -2.05 7.87
N ILE A 130 2.38 -2.72 8.20
CA ILE A 130 3.55 -2.05 8.80
C ILE A 130 4.12 -1.02 7.82
N ALA A 131 4.31 -1.39 6.55
CA ALA A 131 4.82 -0.49 5.54
C ALA A 131 3.84 0.68 5.31
N ASP A 132 2.54 0.39 5.26
CA ASP A 132 1.50 1.42 5.09
C ASP A 132 1.46 2.39 6.28
N LEU A 133 1.61 1.91 7.51
CA LEU A 133 1.61 2.75 8.72
C LEU A 133 2.79 3.72 8.74
N ILE A 134 3.96 3.28 8.26
CA ILE A 134 5.18 4.09 8.22
C ILE A 134 5.09 5.12 7.08
N ALA A 135 4.54 4.73 5.94
CA ALA A 135 4.40 5.59 4.78
C ALA A 135 3.20 6.55 4.86
N ALA A 136 2.35 6.42 5.88
CA ALA A 136 1.13 7.21 6.02
C ALA A 136 1.41 8.72 6.02
N GLY A 137 0.85 9.43 5.04
CA GLY A 137 0.97 10.88 4.89
C GLY A 137 0.01 11.68 5.79
N ASP A 138 -1.01 11.02 6.34
CA ASP A 138 -2.00 11.64 7.23
C ASP A 138 -2.48 10.69 8.33
N LEU A 139 -3.20 11.25 9.31
CA LEU A 139 -3.66 10.53 10.49
C LEU A 139 -4.74 9.48 10.20
N ARG A 140 -5.57 9.66 9.17
CA ARG A 140 -6.60 8.68 8.80
C ARG A 140 -5.95 7.45 8.17
N ALA A 141 -5.03 7.65 7.21
CA ALA A 141 -4.25 6.57 6.63
C ALA A 141 -3.46 5.79 7.70
N ALA A 142 -2.84 6.49 8.66
CA ALA A 142 -2.15 5.85 9.78
C ALA A 142 -3.10 5.01 10.67
N ARG A 143 -4.32 5.50 10.95
CA ARG A 143 -5.32 4.75 11.72
C ARG A 143 -5.82 3.52 10.98
N ALA A 144 -6.06 3.63 9.68
CA ALA A 144 -6.47 2.51 8.84
C ALA A 144 -5.38 1.43 8.76
N ALA A 145 -4.12 1.84 8.57
CA ALA A 145 -2.98 0.93 8.60
C ALA A 145 -2.80 0.27 9.99
N ARG A 146 -2.98 1.02 11.09
CA ARG A 146 -2.97 0.45 12.45
C ARG A 146 -4.05 -0.62 12.62
N ARG A 147 -5.29 -0.38 12.16
CA ARG A 147 -6.38 -1.37 12.25
C ARG A 147 -6.08 -2.64 11.44
N SER A 148 -5.51 -2.52 10.24
CA SER A 148 -5.02 -3.68 9.48
C SER A 148 -3.93 -4.43 10.25
N LEU A 149 -2.99 -3.71 10.86
CA LEU A 149 -1.93 -4.31 11.70
C LEU A 149 -2.50 -5.03 12.93
N ASP A 150 -3.56 -4.49 13.54
CA ASP A 150 -4.30 -5.13 14.63
C ASP A 150 -5.14 -6.34 14.15
N GLY A 151 -5.07 -6.70 12.86
CA GLY A 151 -5.68 -7.87 12.25
C GLY A 151 -7.16 -7.72 11.92
N VAL A 152 -7.71 -6.49 11.91
CA VAL A 152 -9.14 -6.26 11.61
C VAL A 152 -9.49 -6.75 10.20
N PHE A 153 -8.66 -6.43 9.21
CA PHE A 153 -8.88 -6.87 7.83
C PHE A 153 -8.76 -8.40 7.71
N SER A 154 -7.69 -8.98 8.27
CA SER A 154 -7.44 -10.42 8.24
C SER A 154 -8.59 -11.22 8.85
N ARG A 155 -9.09 -10.82 10.03
CA ARG A 155 -10.25 -11.48 10.66
C ARG A 155 -11.47 -11.50 9.76
N ARG A 156 -11.78 -10.39 9.07
CA ARG A 156 -12.93 -10.35 8.14
C ARG A 156 -12.74 -11.25 6.92
N VAL A 157 -11.51 -11.39 6.43
CA VAL A 157 -11.17 -12.32 5.35
C VAL A 157 -11.28 -13.77 5.83
N ASP A 158 -10.75 -14.06 7.03
CA ASP A 158 -10.79 -15.39 7.64
C ASP A 158 -12.23 -15.83 7.96
N ASP A 159 -13.08 -14.94 8.48
CA ASP A 159 -14.50 -15.21 8.73
C ASP A 159 -15.22 -15.62 7.44
N LEU A 160 -14.96 -14.91 6.33
CA LEU A 160 -15.49 -15.24 5.01
C LEU A 160 -14.92 -16.57 4.48
N ALA A 161 -13.62 -16.80 4.61
CA ALA A 161 -12.99 -18.05 4.21
C ALA A 161 -13.62 -19.24 4.97
N GLU A 162 -13.85 -19.09 6.28
CA GLU A 162 -14.50 -20.12 7.11
C GLU A 162 -15.96 -20.35 6.69
N GLN A 163 -16.70 -19.29 6.34
CA GLN A 163 -18.05 -19.43 5.77
C GLN A 163 -18.02 -20.27 4.48
N LEU A 164 -17.10 -19.98 3.54
CA LEU A 164 -16.98 -20.73 2.28
C LEU A 164 -16.58 -22.19 2.51
N ILE A 165 -15.66 -22.46 3.45
CA ILE A 165 -15.29 -23.83 3.85
C ILE A 165 -16.52 -24.58 4.38
N ARG A 166 -17.30 -23.97 5.28
CA ARG A 166 -18.51 -24.60 5.83
C ARG A 166 -19.51 -24.95 4.73
N LEU A 167 -19.74 -24.04 3.77
CA LEU A 167 -20.61 -24.30 2.63
C LEU A 167 -20.11 -25.47 1.78
N ARG A 168 -18.81 -25.49 1.49
CA ARG A 168 -18.17 -26.56 0.72
C ARG A 168 -18.30 -27.91 1.40
N ILE A 169 -18.11 -27.99 2.72
CA ILE A 169 -18.30 -29.23 3.49
C ILE A 169 -19.72 -29.77 3.34
N HIS A 170 -20.75 -28.91 3.37
CA HIS A 170 -22.13 -29.34 3.20
C HIS A 170 -22.41 -29.87 1.78
N ILE A 171 -21.84 -29.21 0.76
CA ILE A 171 -22.00 -29.66 -0.63
C ILE A 171 -21.25 -30.97 -0.86
N GLU A 172 -20.04 -31.13 -0.33
CA GLU A 172 -19.27 -32.38 -0.41
C GLU A 172 -20.02 -33.54 0.24
N ALA A 173 -20.60 -33.32 1.42
CA ALA A 173 -21.45 -34.32 2.06
C ALA A 173 -22.64 -34.70 1.15
N ALA A 174 -23.26 -33.73 0.47
CA ALA A 174 -24.37 -34.02 -0.45
C ALA A 174 -23.94 -34.78 -1.71
N ILE A 175 -22.72 -34.59 -2.20
CA ILE A 175 -22.16 -35.35 -3.34
C ILE A 175 -22.01 -36.83 -2.97
N ASP A 176 -21.56 -37.12 -1.75
CA ASP A 176 -21.38 -38.50 -1.27
C ASP A 176 -22.70 -39.29 -1.16
N PHE A 177 -23.85 -38.60 -1.14
CA PHE A 177 -25.20 -39.18 -1.08
C PHE A 177 -26.04 -38.86 -2.33
N ALA A 178 -25.49 -39.17 -3.52
CA ALA A 178 -26.08 -38.87 -4.83
C ALA A 178 -27.52 -39.40 -5.09
N ASP A 179 -28.02 -40.34 -4.28
CA ASP A 179 -29.38 -40.89 -4.37
C ASP A 179 -30.45 -40.00 -3.70
N GLU A 180 -30.04 -38.98 -2.93
CA GLU A 180 -30.92 -38.04 -2.24
C GLU A 180 -30.88 -36.64 -2.86
N ALA A 181 -32.04 -35.99 -2.99
CA ALA A 181 -32.12 -34.63 -3.54
C ALA A 181 -31.45 -33.62 -2.59
N LEU A 182 -30.76 -32.59 -3.11
CA LEU A 182 -30.09 -31.59 -2.28
C LEU A 182 -30.99 -30.96 -1.20
N ASP A 183 -32.28 -30.83 -1.51
CA ASP A 183 -33.28 -30.28 -0.58
C ASP A 183 -33.50 -31.15 0.66
N THR A 184 -33.29 -32.47 0.58
CA THR A 184 -33.35 -33.36 1.76
C THR A 184 -32.08 -33.25 2.63
N LEU A 185 -30.97 -32.76 2.06
CA LEU A 185 -29.67 -32.60 2.70
C LEU A 185 -29.36 -31.14 3.09
N GLY A 186 -30.37 -30.27 3.12
CA GLY A 186 -30.21 -28.87 3.56
C GLY A 186 -29.82 -27.88 2.47
N GLY A 187 -30.15 -28.13 1.21
CA GLY A 187 -29.87 -27.25 0.06
C GLY A 187 -30.35 -25.80 0.22
N ALA A 188 -31.47 -25.58 0.93
CA ALA A 188 -31.94 -24.23 1.27
C ALA A 188 -30.95 -23.48 2.17
N GLN A 189 -30.34 -24.15 3.15
CA GLN A 189 -29.34 -23.58 4.04
C GLN A 189 -28.04 -23.23 3.30
N VAL A 190 -27.60 -24.10 2.38
CA VAL A 190 -26.44 -23.84 1.52
C VAL A 190 -26.68 -22.61 0.64
N ARG A 191 -27.84 -22.53 -0.03
CA ARG A 191 -28.19 -21.38 -0.89
C ARG A 191 -28.29 -20.08 -0.09
N ALA A 192 -28.89 -20.11 1.10
CA ALA A 192 -28.98 -18.95 1.98
C ALA A 192 -27.58 -18.51 2.47
N GLY A 193 -26.75 -19.46 2.91
CA GLY A 193 -25.39 -19.16 3.36
C GLY A 193 -24.50 -18.61 2.24
N LEU A 194 -24.63 -19.12 1.00
CA LEU A 194 -23.91 -18.57 -0.14
C LEU A 194 -24.39 -17.14 -0.49
N ALA A 195 -25.69 -16.88 -0.41
CA ALA A 195 -26.22 -15.53 -0.62
C ALA A 195 -25.67 -14.53 0.43
N GLN A 196 -25.54 -14.97 1.69
CA GLN A 196 -24.91 -14.18 2.74
C GLN A 196 -23.42 -13.94 2.44
N ALA A 197 -22.65 -14.99 2.11
CA ALA A 197 -21.23 -14.88 1.80
C ALA A 197 -20.98 -13.92 0.61
N ARG A 198 -21.83 -13.94 -0.42
CA ARG A 198 -21.77 -12.99 -1.55
C ARG A 198 -22.02 -11.54 -1.13
N THR A 199 -22.95 -11.34 -0.20
CA THR A 199 -23.23 -10.00 0.37
C THR A 199 -22.04 -9.51 1.19
N ASP A 200 -21.49 -10.36 2.04
CA ASP A 200 -20.33 -10.07 2.88
C ASP A 200 -19.07 -9.78 2.02
N LEU A 201 -18.85 -10.54 0.95
CA LEU A 201 -17.78 -10.31 -0.03
C LEU A 201 -17.94 -8.96 -0.73
N THR A 202 -19.16 -8.62 -1.16
CA THR A 202 -19.44 -7.33 -1.81
C THR A 202 -19.14 -6.16 -0.88
N GLN A 203 -19.56 -6.26 0.38
CA GLN A 203 -19.29 -5.26 1.40
C GLN A 203 -17.79 -5.16 1.70
N LEU A 204 -17.11 -6.28 1.92
CA LEU A 204 -15.67 -6.29 2.21
C LEU A 204 -14.85 -5.73 1.05
N ARG A 205 -15.21 -6.05 -0.20
CA ARG A 205 -14.58 -5.48 -1.40
C ARG A 205 -14.76 -3.97 -1.46
N ALA A 206 -15.97 -3.47 -1.19
CA ALA A 206 -16.22 -2.03 -1.16
C ALA A 206 -15.41 -1.32 -0.06
N ASP A 207 -15.28 -1.94 1.11
CA ASP A 207 -14.47 -1.43 2.22
C ASP A 207 -12.98 -1.44 1.87
N ALA A 208 -12.48 -2.52 1.28
CA ALA A 208 -11.10 -2.65 0.83
C ALA A 208 -10.76 -1.63 -0.27
N GLU A 209 -11.69 -1.33 -1.18
CA GLU A 209 -11.46 -0.30 -2.20
C GLU A 209 -11.35 1.10 -1.60
N ARG A 210 -12.14 1.39 -0.55
CA ARG A 210 -11.97 2.64 0.23
C ARG A 210 -10.64 2.66 0.98
N GLY A 211 -10.27 1.55 1.61
CA GLY A 211 -8.98 1.38 2.27
C GLY A 211 -7.79 1.57 1.33
N ARG A 212 -7.88 1.06 0.09
CA ARG A 212 -6.89 1.24 -0.97
C ARG A 212 -6.75 2.71 -1.36
N ARG A 213 -7.86 3.39 -1.61
CA ARG A 213 -7.86 4.84 -1.94
C ARG A 213 -7.29 5.69 -0.81
N LEU A 214 -7.56 5.34 0.45
CA LEU A 214 -7.00 6.04 1.60
C LEU A 214 -5.47 5.86 1.69
N ARG A 215 -4.95 4.69 1.29
CA ARG A 215 -3.52 4.36 1.35
C ARG A 215 -2.72 4.86 0.14
N ASP A 216 -3.28 4.72 -1.06
CA ASP A 216 -2.65 5.17 -2.31
C ASP A 216 -2.85 6.68 -2.53
N GLY A 217 -3.91 7.26 -1.95
CA GLY A 217 -4.43 8.56 -2.36
C GLY A 217 -5.33 8.42 -3.59
N LEU A 218 -5.96 9.53 -3.99
CA LEU A 218 -6.72 9.55 -5.25
C LEU A 218 -5.78 9.58 -6.45
N HIS A 219 -5.98 8.70 -7.43
CA HIS A 219 -5.26 8.80 -8.70
C HIS A 219 -5.85 9.94 -9.51
N ALA A 220 -5.14 11.06 -9.56
CA ALA A 220 -5.58 12.22 -10.32
C ALA A 220 -4.71 12.48 -11.55
N VAL A 221 -5.37 12.75 -12.67
CA VAL A 221 -4.71 13.01 -13.93
C VAL A 221 -4.80 14.51 -14.27
N LEU A 222 -3.64 15.14 -14.46
CA LEU A 222 -3.58 16.54 -14.92
C LEU A 222 -3.70 16.60 -16.45
N VAL A 223 -4.78 17.22 -16.95
CA VAL A 223 -5.19 17.20 -18.36
C VAL A 223 -5.52 18.61 -18.84
N GLY A 224 -5.33 18.93 -20.13
CA GLY A 224 -5.73 20.24 -20.66
C GLY A 224 -5.12 20.58 -22.02
N PRO A 225 -5.58 21.63 -22.71
CA PRO A 225 -5.04 22.02 -24.01
C PRO A 225 -3.51 22.31 -23.98
N PRO A 226 -2.84 22.30 -25.15
CA PRO A 226 -1.49 22.85 -25.29
C PRO A 226 -1.41 24.27 -24.72
N ASN A 227 -0.28 24.63 -24.12
CA ASN A 227 -0.03 25.96 -23.54
C ASN A 227 -0.97 26.42 -22.41
N ALA A 228 -1.85 25.55 -21.90
CA ALA A 228 -2.66 25.84 -20.71
C ALA A 228 -1.81 25.99 -19.43
N GLY A 229 -0.53 25.62 -19.47
CA GLY A 229 0.41 25.74 -18.35
C GLY A 229 0.37 24.56 -17.37
N LYS A 230 0.08 23.36 -17.86
CA LYS A 230 0.08 22.09 -17.09
C LYS A 230 1.41 21.86 -16.34
N SER A 231 2.53 21.84 -17.07
CA SER A 231 3.85 21.60 -16.47
C SER A 231 4.26 22.73 -15.52
N SER A 232 3.91 23.98 -15.83
CA SER A 232 4.13 25.10 -14.92
C SER A 232 3.36 24.95 -13.61
N LEU A 233 2.11 24.51 -13.68
CA LEU A 233 1.28 24.25 -12.51
C LEU A 233 1.81 23.06 -11.70
N LEU A 234 2.20 21.96 -12.37
CA LEU A 234 2.80 20.81 -11.70
C LEU A 234 4.07 21.22 -10.95
N ASN A 235 4.97 21.97 -11.59
CA ASN A 235 6.20 22.45 -10.94
C ASN A 235 5.89 23.39 -9.76
N ALA A 236 4.89 24.26 -9.90
CA ALA A 236 4.47 25.14 -8.81
C ALA A 236 3.90 24.36 -7.61
N LEU A 237 3.18 23.27 -7.88
CA LEU A 237 2.67 22.37 -6.85
C LEU A 237 3.78 21.50 -6.24
N ALA A 238 4.70 20.99 -7.06
CA ALA A 238 5.84 20.16 -6.67
C ALA A 238 6.89 20.94 -5.86
N GLY A 239 7.06 22.23 -6.13
CA GLY A 239 7.93 23.13 -5.38
C GLY A 239 7.35 23.62 -4.06
N SER A 240 6.15 23.16 -3.67
CA SER A 240 5.56 23.47 -2.36
C SER A 240 6.10 22.51 -1.29
N ASP A 241 6.25 22.98 -0.05
CA ASP A 241 6.67 22.15 1.12
C ASP A 241 5.75 20.94 1.40
N ARG A 242 4.62 20.84 0.66
CA ARG A 242 3.59 19.83 0.80
C ARG A 242 3.67 18.72 -0.25
N ALA A 243 4.52 18.86 -1.27
CA ALA A 243 4.72 17.84 -2.29
C ALA A 243 5.85 16.88 -1.90
N ILE A 244 5.57 15.58 -2.00
CA ILE A 244 6.61 14.55 -1.95
C ILE A 244 6.75 14.00 -3.37
N VAL A 245 7.93 14.21 -3.96
CA VAL A 245 8.33 13.56 -5.21
C VAL A 245 8.89 12.20 -4.85
N THR A 246 8.28 11.14 -5.37
CA THR A 246 8.75 9.76 -5.14
C THR A 246 9.48 9.25 -6.37
N ASP A 247 10.76 8.90 -6.21
CA ASP A 247 11.47 8.08 -7.18
C ASP A 247 10.98 6.63 -7.01
N ILE A 248 10.09 6.16 -7.90
CA ILE A 248 9.81 4.73 -7.97
C ILE A 248 11.04 4.06 -8.57
N ALA A 249 11.86 3.43 -7.72
CA ALA A 249 13.06 2.72 -8.15
C ALA A 249 12.68 1.57 -9.11
N GLY A 250 12.98 1.73 -10.40
CA GLY A 250 12.75 0.68 -11.41
C GLY A 250 12.49 1.16 -12.84
N THR A 251 12.24 2.44 -13.10
CA THR A 251 11.92 2.95 -14.45
C THR A 251 13.00 3.87 -15.01
N THR A 252 14.25 3.42 -15.03
CA THR A 252 15.29 4.10 -15.81
C THR A 252 15.11 3.81 -17.30
N ARG A 253 14.21 4.55 -17.98
CA ARG A 253 14.33 5.00 -19.39
C ARG A 253 13.11 5.71 -19.99
N ASP A 254 11.99 5.84 -19.29
CA ASP A 254 10.81 6.53 -19.83
C ASP A 254 10.73 7.96 -19.30
N THR A 255 11.17 8.91 -20.12
CA THR A 255 10.82 10.32 -19.99
C THR A 255 9.29 10.48 -20.01
N LEU A 256 8.75 11.23 -19.02
CA LEU A 256 7.38 11.81 -18.92
C LEU A 256 6.39 11.21 -17.90
N HIS A 257 6.82 10.49 -16.86
CA HIS A 257 5.96 10.31 -15.67
C HIS A 257 6.64 10.91 -14.44
N GLU A 258 6.15 12.08 -14.02
CA GLU A 258 6.42 12.62 -12.70
C GLU A 258 5.16 12.39 -11.85
N THR A 259 5.28 11.56 -10.82
CA THR A 259 4.24 11.32 -9.83
C THR A 259 4.49 12.23 -8.63
N VAL A 260 3.49 13.04 -8.27
CA VAL A 260 3.60 13.97 -7.14
C VAL A 260 2.46 13.70 -6.16
N ARG A 261 2.80 13.44 -4.89
CA ARG A 261 1.79 13.27 -3.84
C ARG A 261 1.52 14.60 -3.16
N LEU A 262 0.26 15.04 -3.20
CA LEU A 262 -0.20 16.33 -2.70
C LEU A 262 -1.55 16.17 -2.03
N ASP A 263 -1.64 16.52 -0.75
CA ASP A 263 -2.93 16.64 -0.03
C ASP A 263 -3.83 15.39 -0.09
N GLY A 264 -3.23 14.18 -0.13
CA GLY A 264 -3.96 12.91 -0.24
C GLY A 264 -4.34 12.53 -1.68
N VAL A 265 -3.82 13.25 -2.67
CA VAL A 265 -4.00 12.98 -4.10
C VAL A 265 -2.63 12.63 -4.70
N GLU A 266 -2.57 11.52 -5.43
CA GLU A 266 -1.42 11.15 -6.25
C GLU A 266 -1.64 11.72 -7.66
N LEU A 267 -0.88 12.76 -8.00
CA LEU A 267 -0.96 13.44 -9.28
C LEU A 267 -0.06 12.74 -10.30
N THR A 268 -0.66 12.30 -11.41
CA THR A 268 0.06 11.87 -12.60
C THR A 268 -0.14 12.89 -13.72
N LEU A 269 0.96 13.42 -14.23
CA LEU A 269 0.92 14.31 -15.38
C LEU A 269 0.70 13.49 -16.66
N VAL A 270 -0.35 13.84 -17.40
CA VAL A 270 -0.59 13.28 -18.73
C VAL A 270 -0.46 14.39 -19.76
N ASP A 271 0.62 14.34 -20.55
CA ASP A 271 0.80 15.30 -21.62
C ASP A 271 -0.24 15.08 -22.72
N THR A 272 -1.15 16.03 -22.82
CA THR A 272 -2.28 16.08 -23.75
C THR A 272 -1.96 16.88 -25.01
N ALA A 273 -0.69 17.25 -25.22
CA ALA A 273 -0.22 17.93 -26.44
C ALA A 273 -0.68 17.23 -27.75
N GLY A 274 -1.08 15.95 -27.69
CA GLY A 274 -1.51 15.14 -28.83
C GLY A 274 -3.01 14.87 -29.00
N LEU A 275 -3.98 15.54 -28.34
CA LEU A 275 -5.42 15.27 -28.56
C LEU A 275 -5.98 15.76 -29.93
N ARG A 276 -5.21 15.62 -31.02
CA ARG A 276 -5.66 15.91 -32.39
C ARG A 276 -5.81 14.61 -33.18
N GLU A 277 -6.88 14.53 -33.99
CA GLU A 277 -6.97 13.54 -35.06
C GLU A 277 -6.00 13.94 -36.19
N GLY A 278 -4.82 13.31 -36.24
CA GLY A 278 -3.89 13.42 -37.37
C GLY A 278 -2.47 13.74 -36.95
N GLY A 279 -1.66 12.69 -36.74
CA GLY A 279 -0.27 12.80 -36.31
C GLY A 279 0.44 11.45 -36.21
N ASP A 280 1.78 11.48 -36.23
CA ASP A 280 2.69 10.33 -36.36
C ASP A 280 2.50 9.23 -35.29
N ALA A 281 3.09 8.06 -35.50
CA ALA A 281 2.92 6.89 -34.62
C ALA A 281 3.18 7.17 -33.12
N ILE A 282 4.06 8.13 -32.81
CA ILE A 282 4.40 8.55 -31.44
C ILE A 282 3.24 9.34 -30.79
N GLU A 283 2.56 10.21 -31.54
CA GLU A 283 1.44 11.01 -31.03
C GLU A 283 0.19 10.14 -30.79
N ARG A 284 -0.03 9.14 -31.65
CA ARG A 284 -1.10 8.14 -31.43
C ARG A 284 -0.87 7.31 -30.17
N GLU A 285 0.38 6.94 -29.91
CA GLU A 285 0.75 6.21 -28.70
C GLU A 285 0.60 7.10 -27.44
N GLY A 286 0.97 8.38 -27.52
CA GLY A 286 0.70 9.36 -26.46
C GLY A 286 -0.79 9.51 -26.14
N MET A 287 -1.65 9.62 -27.16
CA MET A 287 -3.11 9.65 -26.98
C MET A 287 -3.67 8.37 -26.36
N ARG A 288 -3.18 7.20 -26.80
CA ARG A 288 -3.63 5.91 -26.27
C ARG A 288 -3.31 5.81 -24.79
N ARG A 289 -2.08 6.18 -24.40
CA ARG A 289 -1.64 6.20 -22.98
C ARG A 289 -2.44 7.20 -22.15
N ALA A 290 -2.65 8.41 -22.67
CA ALA A 290 -3.45 9.43 -21.99
C ALA A 290 -4.88 8.96 -21.69
N ARG A 291 -5.53 8.30 -22.66
CA ARG A 291 -6.86 7.71 -22.46
C ARG A 291 -6.84 6.57 -21.45
N GLN A 292 -5.82 5.71 -21.47
CA GLN A 292 -5.69 4.62 -20.50
C GLN A 292 -5.51 5.12 -19.07
N GLU A 293 -4.75 6.19 -18.87
CA GLU A 293 -4.60 6.80 -17.54
C GLU A 293 -5.90 7.48 -17.09
N LEU A 294 -6.58 8.21 -17.98
CA LEU A 294 -7.88 8.81 -17.66
C LEU A 294 -8.96 7.77 -17.32
N GLN A 295 -8.95 6.59 -17.97
CA GLN A 295 -9.85 5.48 -17.64
C GLN A 295 -9.65 4.92 -16.23
N ARG A 296 -8.47 5.11 -15.65
CA ARG A 296 -8.11 4.64 -14.30
C ARG A 296 -8.17 5.77 -13.27
N ALA A 297 -8.39 7.00 -13.70
CA ALA A 297 -8.37 8.17 -12.84
C ALA A 297 -9.62 8.24 -11.96
N ASP A 298 -9.41 8.49 -10.66
CA ASP A 298 -10.49 8.85 -9.74
C ASP A 298 -10.88 10.34 -9.94
N LEU A 299 -9.92 11.19 -10.35
CA LEU A 299 -10.08 12.64 -10.50
C LEU A 299 -9.36 13.18 -11.75
N ALA A 300 -10.06 13.95 -12.58
CA ALA A 300 -9.43 14.75 -13.64
C ALA A 300 -9.20 16.18 -13.16
N LEU A 301 -7.95 16.65 -13.21
CA LEU A 301 -7.57 18.04 -12.96
C LEU A 301 -7.42 18.76 -14.30
N ILE A 302 -8.43 19.52 -14.70
CA ILE A 302 -8.48 20.13 -16.02
C ILE A 302 -7.89 21.52 -16.02
N VAL A 303 -6.71 21.68 -16.61
CA VAL A 303 -6.00 22.96 -16.70
C VAL A 303 -6.37 23.68 -17.99
N LEU A 304 -6.88 24.90 -17.86
CA LEU A 304 -7.27 25.78 -18.97
C LEU A 304 -6.54 27.13 -18.86
N ASP A 305 -6.24 27.78 -19.99
CA ASP A 305 -5.92 29.22 -19.96
C ASP A 305 -7.19 29.99 -19.60
N ALA A 306 -7.16 30.78 -18.52
CA ALA A 306 -8.33 31.47 -18.01
C ALA A 306 -8.96 32.45 -19.01
N ARG A 307 -8.18 32.95 -20.00
CA ARG A 307 -8.66 33.84 -21.06
C ARG A 307 -9.39 33.12 -22.18
N GLU A 308 -9.12 31.83 -22.37
CA GLU A 308 -9.63 31.00 -23.49
C GLU A 308 -10.35 29.75 -22.98
N ALA A 309 -10.94 29.83 -21.78
CA ALA A 309 -11.44 28.65 -21.08
C ALA A 309 -12.53 27.88 -21.84
N GLU A 310 -13.40 28.57 -22.59
CA GLU A 310 -14.50 27.89 -23.30
C GLU A 310 -14.01 27.05 -24.48
N ALA A 311 -13.05 27.56 -25.25
CA ALA A 311 -12.40 26.81 -26.32
C ALA A 311 -11.64 25.61 -25.76
N GLY A 312 -10.96 25.79 -24.63
CA GLY A 312 -10.24 24.72 -23.95
C GLY A 312 -11.15 23.62 -23.37
N ARG A 313 -12.34 24.00 -22.85
CA ARG A 313 -13.37 23.04 -22.40
C ARG A 313 -13.82 22.14 -23.54
N ALA A 314 -14.20 22.72 -24.67
CA ALA A 314 -14.68 21.98 -25.83
C ALA A 314 -13.63 20.98 -26.35
N ALA A 315 -12.35 21.34 -26.31
CA ALA A 315 -11.26 20.51 -26.82
C ALA A 315 -10.99 19.23 -26.03
N ILE A 316 -11.42 19.14 -24.77
CA ILE A 316 -11.08 18.02 -23.86
C ILE A 316 -12.32 17.30 -23.31
N ALA A 317 -13.53 17.78 -23.62
CA ALA A 317 -14.79 17.27 -23.08
C ALA A 317 -14.96 15.76 -23.26
N ASP A 318 -14.69 15.24 -24.45
CA ASP A 318 -14.81 13.81 -24.76
C ASP A 318 -13.79 12.96 -24.00
N ALA A 319 -12.58 13.49 -23.76
CA ALA A 319 -11.51 12.76 -23.10
C ALA A 319 -11.77 12.56 -21.60
N ILE A 320 -12.55 13.45 -20.97
CA ILE A 320 -12.83 13.43 -19.53
C ILE A 320 -14.24 12.95 -19.19
N ALA A 321 -15.04 12.55 -20.19
CA ALA A 321 -16.46 12.26 -20.03
C ALA A 321 -16.73 11.14 -19.01
N ASP A 322 -15.90 10.11 -19.02
CA ASP A 322 -16.04 8.91 -18.17
C ASP A 322 -15.35 9.06 -16.80
N VAL A 323 -14.68 10.18 -16.53
CA VAL A 323 -13.97 10.37 -15.26
C VAL A 323 -14.97 10.73 -14.15
N PRO A 324 -15.00 10.00 -13.03
CA PRO A 324 -16.01 10.18 -11.97
C PRO A 324 -16.04 11.60 -11.40
N GLN A 325 -14.89 12.19 -11.18
CA GLN A 325 -14.74 13.51 -10.57
C GLN A 325 -13.85 14.43 -11.41
N ARG A 326 -14.21 15.71 -11.48
CA ARG A 326 -13.56 16.72 -12.33
C ARG A 326 -13.36 18.02 -11.57
N LEU A 327 -12.15 18.57 -11.60
CA LEU A 327 -11.84 19.90 -11.05
C LEU A 327 -11.27 20.79 -12.16
N TRP A 328 -11.95 21.90 -12.45
CA TRP A 328 -11.55 22.86 -13.47
C TRP A 328 -10.59 23.90 -12.90
N ILE A 329 -9.37 23.94 -13.42
CA ILE A 329 -8.29 24.83 -13.02
C ILE A 329 -8.07 25.86 -14.12
N HIS A 330 -8.52 27.09 -13.87
CA HIS A 330 -8.31 28.22 -14.76
C HIS A 330 -6.97 28.89 -14.44
N ASN A 331 -5.92 28.49 -15.16
CA ASN A 331 -4.57 28.97 -15.00
C ASN A 331 -4.34 30.32 -15.70
N LYS A 332 -3.25 31.03 -15.34
CA LYS A 332 -2.92 32.39 -15.81
C LYS A 332 -3.96 33.43 -15.39
N SER A 333 -4.53 33.27 -14.18
CA SER A 333 -5.52 34.20 -13.62
C SER A 333 -4.96 35.62 -13.42
N ASP A 334 -3.64 35.78 -13.35
CA ASP A 334 -2.92 37.06 -13.33
C ASP A 334 -3.14 37.91 -14.60
N LEU A 335 -3.55 37.29 -15.70
CA LEU A 335 -3.85 37.97 -16.96
C LEU A 335 -5.32 38.40 -17.10
N LEU A 336 -6.16 38.10 -16.11
CA LEU A 336 -7.56 38.54 -16.10
C LEU A 336 -7.69 39.94 -15.49
N ALA A 337 -8.60 40.74 -16.05
CA ALA A 337 -8.94 42.05 -15.46
C ALA A 337 -9.59 41.93 -14.07
N ALA A 338 -10.32 40.84 -13.83
CA ALA A 338 -10.86 40.48 -12.52
C ALA A 338 -10.94 38.95 -12.42
N VAL A 339 -10.50 38.40 -11.29
CA VAL A 339 -10.55 36.96 -11.04
C VAL A 339 -11.92 36.61 -10.46
N PRO A 340 -12.73 35.75 -11.12
CA PRO A 340 -14.01 35.32 -10.58
C PRO A 340 -13.84 34.50 -9.28
N ALA A 341 -14.92 34.41 -8.50
CA ALA A 341 -14.92 33.56 -7.31
C ALA A 341 -14.75 32.08 -7.68
N ALA A 342 -14.00 31.34 -6.85
CA ALA A 342 -13.90 29.90 -6.94
C ALA A 342 -15.23 29.21 -6.57
N SER A 343 -15.43 27.99 -7.06
CA SER A 343 -16.52 27.10 -6.69
C SER A 343 -15.97 25.71 -6.33
N ALA A 344 -16.83 24.79 -5.90
CA ALA A 344 -16.44 23.40 -5.60
C ALA A 344 -15.82 22.66 -6.80
N GLU A 345 -16.19 23.05 -8.03
CA GLU A 345 -15.72 22.43 -9.26
C GLU A 345 -14.71 23.29 -10.02
N ARG A 346 -14.42 24.51 -9.55
CA ARG A 346 -13.62 25.49 -10.29
C ARG A 346 -12.71 26.32 -9.41
N VAL A 347 -11.43 26.38 -9.76
CA VAL A 347 -10.43 27.26 -9.13
C VAL A 347 -9.70 28.10 -10.16
N TYR A 348 -9.28 29.29 -9.76
CA TYR A 348 -8.47 30.20 -10.58
C TYR A 348 -7.07 30.29 -9.98
N VAL A 349 -6.05 30.03 -10.78
CA VAL A 349 -4.66 29.98 -10.32
C VAL A 349 -3.74 30.72 -11.28
N SER A 350 -2.61 31.17 -10.77
CA SER A 350 -1.49 31.63 -11.58
C SER A 350 -0.26 30.83 -11.19
N ALA A 351 0.08 29.83 -12.01
CA ALA A 351 1.29 29.03 -11.79
C ALA A 351 2.58 29.87 -11.80
N ALA A 352 2.57 31.03 -12.47
CA ALA A 352 3.73 31.92 -12.56
C ALA A 352 3.94 32.74 -11.27
N THR A 353 2.86 33.15 -10.61
CA THR A 353 2.93 34.02 -9.41
C THR A 353 2.66 33.28 -8.09
N GLY A 354 2.10 32.07 -8.17
CA GLY A 354 1.65 31.29 -7.01
C GLY A 354 0.24 31.68 -6.50
N SER A 355 -0.40 32.69 -7.07
CA SER A 355 -1.74 33.13 -6.66
C SER A 355 -2.78 32.02 -6.87
N GLY A 356 -3.67 31.81 -5.89
CA GLY A 356 -4.74 30.81 -5.94
C GLY A 356 -4.30 29.37 -5.65
N LEU A 357 -3.00 29.08 -5.52
CA LEU A 357 -2.53 27.72 -5.21
C LEU A 357 -3.04 27.22 -3.86
N GLU A 358 -3.09 28.06 -2.83
CA GLU A 358 -3.63 27.66 -1.52
C GLU A 358 -5.11 27.24 -1.59
N GLN A 359 -5.90 27.90 -2.44
CA GLN A 359 -7.30 27.54 -2.69
C GLN A 359 -7.42 26.21 -3.44
N LEU A 360 -6.53 25.97 -4.41
CA LEU A 360 -6.42 24.67 -5.08
C LEU A 360 -6.07 23.57 -4.07
N HIS A 361 -5.09 23.77 -3.20
CA HIS A 361 -4.76 22.85 -2.11
C HIS A 361 -5.95 22.59 -1.17
N ALA A 362 -6.72 23.63 -0.82
CA ALA A 362 -7.91 23.47 -0.01
C ALA A 362 -8.99 22.61 -0.70
N GLN A 363 -9.23 22.83 -2.00
CA GLN A 363 -10.16 22.02 -2.78
C GLN A 363 -9.72 20.56 -2.93
N LEU A 364 -8.42 20.32 -3.21
CA LEU A 364 -7.87 18.97 -3.30
C LEU A 364 -8.05 18.19 -1.98
N ARG A 365 -7.83 18.84 -0.83
CA ARG A 365 -8.09 18.24 0.49
C ARG A 365 -9.56 17.87 0.71
N VAL A 366 -10.48 18.72 0.29
CA VAL A 366 -11.93 18.44 0.39
C VAL A 366 -12.29 17.25 -0.49
N ILE A 367 -11.80 17.21 -1.72
CA ILE A 367 -12.03 16.12 -2.67
C ILE A 367 -11.46 14.79 -2.13
N ALA A 368 -10.20 14.77 -1.71
CA ALA A 368 -9.57 13.60 -1.11
C ALA A 368 -10.31 13.13 0.15
N GLY A 369 -10.70 14.07 1.01
CA GLY A 369 -11.44 13.78 2.24
C GLY A 369 -12.84 13.19 2.01
N ALA A 370 -13.56 13.65 0.97
CA ALA A 370 -14.88 13.14 0.62
C ALA A 370 -14.81 11.74 -0.01
N ALA A 371 -13.82 11.50 -0.88
CA ALA A 371 -13.64 10.21 -1.54
C ALA A 371 -13.19 9.10 -0.58
N ALA A 372 -12.50 9.46 0.51
CA ALA A 372 -12.17 8.55 1.61
C ALA A 372 -13.40 8.11 2.44
N GLY A 373 -14.55 8.77 2.29
CA GLY A 373 -15.76 8.54 3.08
C GLY A 373 -15.69 9.20 4.47
N GLU A 374 -16.84 9.68 4.96
CA GLU A 374 -16.95 10.16 6.34
C GLU A 374 -17.09 8.98 7.31
N GLY A 375 -16.05 8.74 8.10
CA GLY A 375 -16.07 8.05 9.39
C GLY A 375 -16.94 6.81 9.47
N SER A 376 -16.35 5.64 9.18
CA SER A 376 -16.94 4.37 9.60
C SER A 376 -15.93 3.47 10.32
N ASP A 377 -16.43 2.65 11.24
CA ASP A 377 -15.69 1.62 11.97
C ASP A 377 -15.01 0.56 11.07
N GLY A 378 -15.26 0.59 9.75
CA GLY A 378 -14.69 -0.31 8.75
C GLY A 378 -13.39 0.17 8.08
N GLU A 379 -12.81 1.33 8.44
CA GLU A 379 -11.58 1.80 7.78
C GLU A 379 -10.36 0.96 8.19
N PHE A 380 -9.89 0.12 7.28
CA PHE A 380 -8.60 -0.57 7.34
C PHE A 380 -7.82 -0.27 6.06
N SER A 381 -6.48 -0.37 6.08
CA SER A 381 -5.64 -0.22 4.89
C SER A 381 -5.73 -1.48 4.02
N ALA A 382 -5.81 -1.31 2.71
CA ALA A 382 -5.80 -2.37 1.73
C ALA A 382 -4.95 -1.99 0.50
N ARG A 383 -4.62 -2.99 -0.31
CA ARG A 383 -3.82 -2.86 -1.53
C ARG A 383 -4.56 -3.41 -2.74
N ALA A 384 -4.13 -3.02 -3.94
CA ALA A 384 -4.72 -3.51 -5.20
C ALA A 384 -4.80 -5.05 -5.25
N ARG A 385 -3.79 -5.77 -4.76
CA ARG A 385 -3.79 -7.25 -4.71
C ARG A 385 -4.91 -7.81 -3.83
N HIS A 386 -5.28 -7.11 -2.75
CA HIS A 386 -6.36 -7.55 -1.86
C HIS A 386 -7.71 -7.39 -2.54
N VAL A 387 -7.91 -6.25 -3.21
CA VAL A 387 -9.14 -5.97 -3.97
C VAL A 387 -9.31 -6.96 -5.11
N ASP A 388 -8.24 -7.26 -5.84
CA ASP A 388 -8.23 -8.26 -6.91
C ASP A 388 -8.57 -9.67 -6.39
N ALA A 389 -7.95 -10.10 -5.29
CA ALA A 389 -8.28 -11.38 -4.65
C ALA A 389 -9.75 -11.45 -4.20
N LEU A 390 -10.28 -10.39 -3.59
CA LEU A 390 -11.70 -10.30 -3.21
C LEU A 390 -12.62 -10.32 -4.44
N GLN A 391 -12.21 -9.70 -5.55
CA GLN A 391 -12.95 -9.73 -6.80
C GLN A 391 -13.00 -11.13 -7.40
N ARG A 392 -11.88 -11.85 -7.44
CA ARG A 392 -11.85 -13.24 -7.90
C ARG A 392 -12.71 -14.14 -7.00
N ALA A 393 -12.63 -13.98 -5.68
CA ALA A 393 -13.47 -14.70 -4.75
C ALA A 393 -14.97 -14.44 -4.99
N ALA A 394 -15.36 -13.19 -5.24
CA ALA A 394 -16.74 -12.83 -5.59
C ALA A 394 -17.19 -13.48 -6.90
N THR A 395 -16.35 -13.46 -7.94
CA THR A 395 -16.66 -14.11 -9.23
C THR A 395 -16.90 -15.62 -9.07
N HIS A 396 -16.04 -16.31 -8.31
CA HIS A 396 -16.22 -17.74 -8.02
C HIS A 396 -17.45 -18.00 -7.14
N ALA A 397 -17.76 -17.15 -6.16
CA ALA A 397 -18.98 -17.28 -5.36
C ALA A 397 -20.26 -17.07 -6.18
N ASP A 398 -20.24 -16.16 -7.17
CA ASP A 398 -21.33 -15.97 -8.14
C ASP A 398 -21.49 -17.20 -9.03
N ALA A 399 -20.39 -17.76 -9.54
CA ALA A 399 -20.40 -18.99 -10.34
C ALA A 399 -20.96 -20.17 -9.54
N ALA A 400 -20.51 -20.37 -8.29
CA ALA A 400 -21.04 -21.40 -7.40
C ALA A 400 -22.57 -21.28 -7.21
N ALA A 401 -23.09 -20.05 -7.13
CA ALA A 401 -24.54 -19.83 -6.99
C ALA A 401 -25.31 -20.26 -8.25
N VAL A 402 -24.76 -20.01 -9.43
CA VAL A 402 -25.31 -20.48 -10.71
C VAL A 402 -25.27 -22.01 -10.78
N GLU A 403 -24.15 -22.62 -10.42
CA GLU A 403 -24.00 -24.08 -10.43
C GLU A 403 -24.98 -24.78 -9.47
N LEU A 404 -25.19 -24.22 -8.28
CA LEU A 404 -26.19 -24.71 -7.32
C LEU A 404 -27.64 -24.59 -7.83
N GLN A 405 -27.97 -23.59 -8.64
CA GLN A 405 -29.29 -23.48 -9.26
C GLN A 405 -29.56 -24.59 -10.28
N HIS A 406 -28.49 -25.12 -10.89
CA HIS A 406 -28.56 -26.22 -11.85
C HIS A 406 -28.27 -27.58 -11.20
N GLU A 407 -28.19 -27.64 -9.86
CA GLU A 407 -27.86 -28.85 -9.08
C GLU A 407 -26.52 -29.51 -9.46
N ARG A 408 -25.58 -28.74 -10.02
CA ARG A 408 -24.24 -29.20 -10.39
C ARG A 408 -23.27 -29.09 -9.21
N LEU A 409 -23.44 -29.98 -8.24
CA LEU A 409 -22.79 -29.90 -6.93
C LEU A 409 -21.26 -29.96 -6.98
N GLU A 410 -20.69 -30.82 -7.83
CA GLU A 410 -19.24 -30.94 -8.01
C GLU A 410 -18.62 -29.62 -8.48
N LEU A 411 -19.27 -28.96 -9.45
CA LEU A 411 -18.81 -27.66 -9.97
C LEU A 411 -18.99 -26.57 -8.91
N ALA A 412 -20.10 -26.55 -8.17
CA ALA A 412 -20.29 -25.63 -7.07
C ALA A 412 -19.21 -25.80 -5.97
N ALA A 413 -18.86 -27.03 -5.62
CA ALA A 413 -17.82 -27.30 -4.63
C ALA A 413 -16.42 -26.84 -5.10
N GLU A 414 -16.13 -26.99 -6.39
CA GLU A 414 -14.89 -26.52 -6.98
C GLU A 414 -14.81 -24.99 -7.04
N GLU A 415 -15.90 -24.31 -7.43
CA GLU A 415 -15.98 -22.84 -7.40
C GLU A 415 -15.77 -22.29 -5.97
N LEU A 416 -16.36 -22.91 -4.95
CA LEU A 416 -16.11 -22.53 -3.56
C LEU A 416 -14.66 -22.76 -3.11
N ARG A 417 -14.00 -23.82 -3.62
CA ARG A 417 -12.58 -24.08 -3.37
C ARG A 417 -11.71 -22.97 -3.96
N LEU A 418 -12.00 -22.54 -5.17
CA LEU A 418 -11.29 -21.45 -5.85
C LEU A 418 -11.52 -20.10 -5.16
N ALA A 419 -12.76 -19.83 -4.73
CA ALA A 419 -13.07 -18.64 -3.95
C ALA A 419 -12.27 -18.58 -2.63
N HIS A 420 -12.23 -19.69 -1.89
CA HIS A 420 -11.43 -19.81 -0.67
C HIS A 420 -9.93 -19.65 -0.95
N ALA A 421 -9.39 -20.26 -2.01
CA ALA A 421 -7.99 -20.12 -2.38
C ALA A 421 -7.62 -18.65 -2.65
N ALA A 422 -8.48 -17.91 -3.37
CA ALA A 422 -8.27 -16.48 -3.62
C ALA A 422 -8.24 -15.65 -2.33
N LEU A 423 -9.11 -15.94 -1.35
CA LEU A 423 -9.04 -15.29 -0.04
C LEU A 423 -7.75 -15.65 0.73
N GLY A 424 -7.30 -16.90 0.64
CA GLY A 424 -6.08 -17.37 1.30
C GLY A 424 -4.80 -16.65 0.84
N GLU A 425 -4.76 -16.17 -0.40
CA GLU A 425 -3.65 -15.35 -0.92
C GLU A 425 -3.50 -13.99 -0.19
N ILE A 426 -4.57 -13.49 0.42
CA ILE A 426 -4.55 -12.20 1.13
C ILE A 426 -3.72 -12.33 2.42
N VAL A 427 -4.01 -13.37 3.20
CA VAL A 427 -3.44 -13.66 4.53
C VAL A 427 -2.11 -14.44 4.41
N GLY A 428 -1.86 -15.08 3.28
CA GLY A 428 -0.62 -15.81 3.00
C GLY A 428 -0.67 -17.28 3.43
N THR A 429 -1.86 -17.91 3.43
CA THR A 429 -2.05 -19.33 3.79
C THR A 429 -1.68 -20.30 2.67
N LEU A 430 -1.48 -19.82 1.43
CA LEU A 430 -1.04 -20.61 0.29
C LEU A 430 0.27 -20.05 -0.30
N SER A 431 1.22 -20.96 -0.52
CA SER A 431 2.63 -20.68 -0.84
C SER A 431 2.80 -19.79 -2.07
N ALA A 432 3.53 -18.69 -1.89
CA ALA A 432 4.09 -17.95 -3.01
C ALA A 432 5.44 -17.34 -2.61
N ASP A 433 6.49 -18.17 -2.60
CA ASP A 433 7.88 -17.72 -2.38
C ASP A 433 8.25 -16.54 -3.31
N ASP A 434 7.71 -16.53 -4.54
CA ASP A 434 7.90 -15.45 -5.51
C ASP A 434 7.15 -14.15 -5.17
N LEU A 435 5.99 -14.25 -4.52
CA LEU A 435 5.19 -13.08 -4.12
C LEU A 435 5.80 -12.41 -2.88
N LEU A 436 6.31 -13.22 -1.94
CA LEU A 436 6.98 -12.73 -0.74
C LEU A 436 8.20 -11.88 -1.09
N GLY A 437 9.05 -12.37 -2.00
CA GLY A 437 10.23 -11.64 -2.46
C GLY A 437 9.88 -10.25 -3.03
N ARG A 438 8.83 -10.17 -3.87
CA ARG A 438 8.35 -8.89 -4.42
C ARG A 438 7.80 -7.95 -3.36
N ILE A 439 6.97 -8.45 -2.44
CA ILE A 439 6.34 -7.63 -1.39
C ILE A 439 7.41 -7.04 -0.47
N PHE A 440 8.28 -7.88 0.11
CA PHE A 440 9.27 -7.41 1.08
C PHE A 440 10.41 -6.62 0.46
N SER A 441 10.72 -6.82 -0.83
CA SER A 441 11.71 -5.99 -1.54
C SER A 441 11.35 -4.51 -1.62
N SER A 442 10.05 -4.17 -1.52
CA SER A 442 9.57 -2.79 -1.51
C SER A 442 9.65 -2.10 -0.13
N PHE A 443 10.04 -2.83 0.91
CA PHE A 443 10.09 -2.32 2.28
C PHE A 443 11.48 -1.70 2.56
N CYS A 444 11.59 -0.86 3.59
CA CYS A 444 12.90 -0.33 3.99
C CYS A 444 13.80 -1.44 4.57
N ILE A 445 15.11 -1.26 4.47
CA ILE A 445 16.11 -2.06 5.21
C ILE A 445 15.99 -1.77 6.72
N GLY A 446 16.10 -2.81 7.56
CA GLY A 446 15.96 -2.69 9.02
C GLY A 446 14.56 -2.93 9.57
N LYS A 447 13.63 -3.33 8.69
CA LYS A 447 12.23 -3.63 9.01
C LYS A 447 11.83 -5.02 8.62
#